data_AF-A0AAV4FEM4-F1
#
_entry.id   AF-A0AAV4FEM4-F1
#
_cell.length_a   1.000
_cell.length_b   1.000
_cell.length_c   1.000
_cell.angle_alpha   90.00
_cell.angle_beta   90.00
_cell.angle_gamma   90.00
#
_symmetry.space_group_name_H-M   'P 1'
#
loop_
_entity.id
_entity.type
_entity.pdbx_description
1 polymer ?
#
loop_
_entity_poly.entity_id
_entity_poly.type
_entity_poly.pdbx_seq_one_letter_code
_entity_poly.pdbx_strand_id
1 'polypeptide(L)'
;VSHFVRPDVRCEADDMDIRNYVHIKKVPGGQKSETSLFHGVILTKNVAHKKMRTKITNPLILLLRGTIEFQRVENKFSSLEPQILQEREFMRHCVMKMVAYKPNVVVVEKSVSRLAQEFLLEEGITLLYNVKLSVMERLARFTQAHIVSSIDGLVSKPNMGFCHDFRVQTYTLPNSK
;
A
#
# COMPACT_ATOMS: atom_id res chain seq x y z
N VAL A 1 -22.44 -14.85 -8.11
CA VAL A 1 -21.71 -13.56 -8.27
C VAL A 1 -22.68 -12.41 -8.55
N SER A 2 -23.65 -12.58 -9.47
CA SER A 2 -24.68 -11.59 -9.82
C SER A 2 -25.46 -11.00 -8.63
N HIS A 3 -25.76 -11.80 -7.59
CA HIS A 3 -26.48 -11.31 -6.40
C HIS A 3 -25.60 -10.51 -5.42
N PHE A 4 -24.27 -10.67 -5.47
CA PHE A 4 -23.34 -10.12 -4.49
C PHE A 4 -22.60 -8.87 -4.95
N VAL A 5 -22.51 -8.65 -6.26
CA VAL A 5 -21.80 -7.51 -6.84
C VAL A 5 -22.83 -6.51 -7.32
N ARG A 6 -23.05 -5.47 -6.52
CA ARG A 6 -23.79 -4.27 -6.93
C ARG A 6 -22.77 -3.18 -7.17
N PRO A 7 -22.51 -2.78 -8.43
CA PRO A 7 -21.59 -1.70 -8.73
C PRO A 7 -22.05 -0.41 -8.03
N ASP A 8 -21.22 0.13 -7.15
CA ASP A 8 -21.42 1.46 -6.58
C ASP A 8 -20.68 2.45 -7.48
N VAL A 9 -21.41 2.96 -8.48
CA VAL A 9 -20.88 3.90 -9.47
C VAL A 9 -20.81 5.28 -8.83
N ARG A 10 -19.60 5.83 -8.71
CA ARG A 10 -19.46 7.26 -8.40
C ARG A 10 -19.89 8.01 -9.67
N CYS A 11 -20.95 8.81 -9.59
CA CYS A 11 -21.71 9.40 -10.70
C CYS A 11 -20.94 9.73 -12.01
N GLU A 12 -21.65 9.53 -13.13
CA GLU A 12 -21.36 9.85 -14.54
C GLU A 12 -20.10 9.25 -15.22
N ALA A 13 -19.05 8.87 -14.49
CA ALA A 13 -17.79 8.39 -15.11
C ALA A 13 -17.50 6.89 -14.92
N ASP A 14 -18.15 6.21 -13.96
CA ASP A 14 -17.93 4.78 -13.72
C ASP A 14 -18.82 3.92 -14.62
N ASP A 15 -18.18 3.11 -15.48
CA ASP A 15 -18.87 2.08 -16.26
C ASP A 15 -19.42 0.97 -15.33
N MET A 16 -20.63 0.50 -15.61
CA MET A 16 -21.31 -0.57 -14.86
C MET A 16 -20.74 -1.97 -15.18
N ASP A 17 -19.48 -2.02 -15.65
CA ASP A 17 -18.79 -3.26 -15.98
C ASP A 17 -18.28 -3.98 -14.73
N ILE A 18 -18.94 -5.10 -14.43
CA ILE A 18 -18.58 -6.01 -13.32
C ILE A 18 -17.12 -6.49 -13.37
N ARG A 19 -16.47 -6.49 -14.55
CA ARG A 19 -15.07 -6.93 -14.70
C ARG A 19 -14.09 -6.03 -13.96
N ASN A 20 -14.45 -4.78 -13.72
CA ASN A 20 -13.64 -3.84 -12.94
C ASN A 20 -13.73 -4.09 -11.43
N TYR A 21 -14.81 -4.73 -10.97
CA TYR A 21 -15.10 -4.96 -9.55
C TYR A 21 -14.74 -6.39 -9.10
N VAL A 22 -14.69 -7.35 -10.02
CA VAL A 22 -14.38 -8.75 -9.72
C VAL A 22 -12.95 -9.08 -10.15
N HIS A 23 -12.11 -9.48 -9.20
CA HIS A 23 -10.77 -9.97 -9.50
C HIS A 23 -10.65 -11.47 -9.24
N ILE A 24 -10.31 -12.22 -10.29
CA ILE A 24 -10.01 -13.66 -10.16
C ILE A 24 -8.54 -13.82 -9.84
N LYS A 25 -8.23 -14.20 -8.60
CA LYS A 25 -6.87 -14.53 -8.17
C LYS A 25 -6.64 -16.03 -8.20
N LYS A 26 -5.82 -16.49 -9.13
CA LYS A 26 -5.37 -17.89 -9.19
C LYS A 26 -4.12 -18.04 -8.33
N VAL A 27 -4.12 -19.04 -7.45
CA VAL A 27 -2.95 -19.52 -6.71
C VAL A 27 -2.67 -20.92 -7.25
N PRO A 28 -1.44 -21.22 -7.71
CA PRO A 28 -1.11 -22.56 -8.19
C PRO A 28 -1.17 -23.56 -7.03
N GLY A 29 -1.50 -24.82 -7.34
CA GLY A 29 -1.75 -25.86 -6.34
C GLY A 29 -3.22 -25.89 -5.87
N GLY A 30 -3.49 -26.78 -4.91
CA GLY A 30 -4.85 -27.00 -4.38
C GLY A 30 -5.81 -27.70 -5.34
N GLN A 31 -7.05 -27.88 -4.90
CA GLN A 31 -8.15 -28.42 -5.71
C GLN A 31 -9.14 -27.33 -6.12
N LYS A 32 -9.86 -27.53 -7.23
CA LYS A 32 -10.90 -26.58 -7.67
C LYS A 32 -11.98 -26.35 -6.61
N SER A 33 -12.29 -27.38 -5.80
CA SER A 33 -13.22 -27.34 -4.68
C SER A 33 -12.80 -26.40 -3.55
N GLU A 34 -11.52 -26.04 -3.45
CA GLU A 34 -10.98 -25.13 -2.44
C GLU A 34 -11.13 -23.64 -2.84
N THR A 35 -11.75 -23.37 -3.99
CA THR A 35 -12.01 -22.01 -4.45
C THR A 35 -13.09 -21.35 -3.60
N SER A 36 -12.74 -20.27 -2.91
CA SER A 36 -13.67 -19.48 -2.10
C SER A 36 -13.84 -18.06 -2.65
N LEU A 37 -15.04 -17.49 -2.46
CA LEU A 37 -15.26 -16.06 -2.68
C LEU A 37 -14.69 -15.26 -1.49
N PHE A 38 -13.91 -14.22 -1.78
CA PHE A 38 -13.37 -13.31 -0.78
C PHE A 38 -13.94 -11.91 -0.98
N HIS A 39 -14.54 -11.35 0.08
CA HIS A 39 -15.09 -10.00 0.07
C HIS A 39 -13.99 -9.00 0.44
N GLY A 40 -13.17 -8.63 -0.54
CA GLY A 40 -12.10 -7.67 -0.36
C GLY A 40 -11.10 -7.68 -1.51
N VAL A 41 -9.94 -7.08 -1.28
CA VAL A 41 -8.87 -7.00 -2.27
C VAL A 41 -7.75 -7.96 -1.90
N ILE A 42 -7.41 -8.86 -2.81
CA ILE A 42 -6.26 -9.76 -2.69
C ILE A 42 -5.17 -9.30 -3.66
N LEU A 43 -3.94 -9.17 -3.16
CA LEU A 43 -2.76 -8.81 -3.93
C LEU A 43 -1.58 -9.70 -3.56
N THR A 44 -0.74 -10.06 -4.54
CA THR A 44 0.49 -10.85 -4.29
C THR A 44 1.65 -9.92 -4.00
N LYS A 45 1.74 -9.50 -2.73
CA LYS A 45 2.89 -8.78 -2.18
C LYS A 45 3.11 -9.24 -0.74
N ASN A 46 4.35 -9.14 -0.30
CA ASN A 46 4.71 -9.25 1.10
C ASN A 46 4.89 -7.84 1.69
N VAL A 47 4.89 -7.76 3.03
CA VAL A 47 5.31 -6.56 3.75
C VAL A 47 6.78 -6.25 3.44
N ALA A 48 7.15 -4.98 3.52
CA ALA A 48 8.52 -4.52 3.22
C ALA A 48 9.58 -5.16 4.12
N HIS A 49 9.26 -5.35 5.41
CA HIS A 49 10.20 -5.86 6.39
C HIS A 49 9.59 -6.98 7.23
N LYS A 50 10.35 -8.06 7.50
CA LYS A 50 9.86 -9.26 8.21
C LYS A 50 9.33 -9.00 9.63
N LYS A 51 9.83 -7.94 10.29
CA LYS A 51 9.38 -7.51 11.62
C LYS A 51 8.09 -6.66 11.59
N MET A 52 7.62 -6.24 10.41
CA MET A 52 6.34 -5.53 10.30
C MET A 52 5.17 -6.48 10.58
N ARG A 53 4.08 -5.93 11.10
CA ARG A 53 2.90 -6.73 11.48
C ARG A 53 2.24 -7.29 10.22
N THR A 54 2.09 -8.60 10.18
CA THR A 54 1.43 -9.33 9.08
C THR A 54 -0.06 -9.53 9.30
N LYS A 55 -0.56 -9.30 10.52
CA LYS A 55 -1.98 -9.36 10.88
C LYS A 55 -2.36 -8.13 11.69
N ILE A 56 -3.38 -7.39 11.24
CA ILE A 56 -3.88 -6.18 11.91
C ILE A 56 -5.40 -6.16 11.79
N THR A 57 -6.08 -6.04 12.93
CA THR A 57 -7.53 -5.87 13.01
C THR A 57 -7.89 -4.39 12.93
N ASN A 58 -8.92 -4.05 12.16
CA ASN A 58 -9.41 -2.69 11.98
C ASN A 58 -8.31 -1.67 11.59
N PRO A 59 -7.44 -1.96 10.60
CA PRO A 59 -6.33 -1.06 10.27
C PRO A 59 -6.80 0.24 9.60
N LEU A 60 -6.11 1.34 9.93
CA LEU A 60 -6.11 2.56 9.14
C LEU A 60 -5.06 2.48 8.04
N ILE A 61 -5.49 2.68 6.79
CA ILE A 61 -4.68 2.47 5.59
C ILE A 61 -4.43 3.83 4.90
N LEU A 62 -3.16 4.17 4.68
CA LEU A 62 -2.77 5.32 3.87
C LEU A 62 -2.33 4.86 2.49
N LEU A 63 -2.89 5.45 1.44
CA LEU A 63 -2.52 5.19 0.05
C LEU A 63 -1.73 6.37 -0.52
N LEU A 64 -0.48 6.13 -0.90
CA LEU A 64 0.40 7.13 -1.50
C LEU A 64 0.80 6.74 -2.93
N ARG A 65 0.56 7.67 -3.85
CA ARG A 65 1.07 7.60 -5.22
C ARG A 65 2.56 7.99 -5.26
N GLY A 66 3.26 7.54 -6.29
CA GLY A 66 4.67 7.92 -6.51
C GLY A 66 5.68 7.13 -5.66
N THR A 67 6.82 7.77 -5.38
CA THR A 67 7.97 7.21 -4.66
C THR A 67 8.21 7.94 -3.33
N ILE A 68 8.86 7.27 -2.38
CA ILE A 68 9.38 7.88 -1.15
C ILE A 68 10.90 7.80 -1.18
N GLU A 69 11.52 8.72 -1.90
CA GLU A 69 12.96 8.72 -2.15
C GLU A 69 13.51 10.15 -2.09
N PHE A 70 14.78 10.27 -1.72
CA PHE A 70 15.48 11.54 -1.77
C PHE A 70 16.05 11.75 -3.17
N GLN A 71 15.49 12.71 -3.92
CA GLN A 71 16.05 13.08 -5.21
C GLN A 71 17.23 14.02 -5.00
N ARG A 72 18.42 13.58 -5.39
CA ARG A 72 19.62 14.42 -5.36
C ARG A 72 19.55 15.44 -6.49
N VAL A 73 19.89 16.70 -6.18
CA VAL A 73 20.05 17.73 -7.21
C VAL A 73 21.35 17.45 -7.95
N GLU A 74 21.24 17.01 -9.19
CA GLU A 74 22.38 16.84 -10.08
C GLU A 74 23.06 18.20 -10.30
N ASN A 75 24.40 18.23 -10.31
CA ASN A 75 25.25 19.42 -10.51
C ASN A 75 25.63 20.28 -9.27
N LYS A 76 25.44 19.78 -8.04
CA LYS A 76 26.08 20.37 -6.84
C LYS A 76 27.22 19.49 -6.32
N PHE A 77 28.46 19.96 -6.49
CA PHE A 77 29.65 19.35 -5.90
C PHE A 77 29.76 19.77 -4.43
N SER A 78 29.10 19.05 -3.53
CA SER A 78 29.30 19.19 -2.08
C SER A 78 29.92 17.92 -1.52
N SER A 79 30.57 18.01 -0.36
CA SER A 79 31.10 16.84 0.36
C SER A 79 30.01 15.80 0.62
N LEU A 80 30.40 14.51 0.69
CA LEU A 80 29.45 13.39 0.82
C LEU A 80 28.72 13.37 2.17
N GLU A 81 29.41 13.72 3.26
CA GLU A 81 28.83 13.68 4.61
C GLU A 81 27.59 14.59 4.79
N PRO A 82 27.60 15.88 4.44
CA PRO A 82 26.41 16.72 4.58
C PRO A 82 25.25 16.27 3.70
N GLN A 83 25.52 15.64 2.55
CA GLN A 83 24.46 15.10 1.68
C GLN A 83 23.74 13.91 2.33
N ILE A 84 24.49 13.01 3.00
CA ILE A 84 23.92 11.86 3.70
C ILE A 84 23.05 12.31 4.88
N LEU A 85 23.52 13.31 5.64
CA LEU A 85 22.75 13.86 6.75
C LEU A 85 21.44 14.49 6.26
N GLN A 86 21.50 15.30 5.20
CA GLN A 86 20.33 15.92 4.59
C GLN A 86 19.31 14.88 4.10
N GLU A 87 19.78 13.82 3.44
CA GLU A 87 18.94 12.71 2.98
C GLU A 87 18.20 12.04 4.16
N ARG A 88 18.93 11.79 5.26
CA ARG A 88 18.36 11.17 6.47
C ARG A 88 17.31 12.06 7.13
N GLU A 89 17.60 13.35 7.28
CA GLU A 89 16.67 14.32 7.86
C GLU A 89 15.41 14.48 7.01
N PHE A 90 15.57 14.56 5.69
CA PHE A 90 14.44 14.62 4.76
C PHE A 90 13.55 13.38 4.87
N MET A 91 14.14 12.18 4.85
CA MET A 91 13.40 10.92 5.02
C MET A 91 12.67 10.87 6.36
N ARG A 92 13.32 11.30 7.43
CA ARG A 92 12.69 11.38 8.76
C ARG A 92 11.50 12.33 8.75
N HIS A 93 11.65 13.50 8.16
CA HIS A 93 10.56 14.48 8.08
C HIS A 93 9.37 13.96 7.27
N CYS A 94 9.62 13.31 6.13
CA CYS A 94 8.59 12.65 5.33
C CYS A 94 7.82 11.59 6.12
N VAL A 95 8.52 10.72 6.85
CA VAL A 95 7.88 9.68 7.67
C VAL A 95 7.09 10.29 8.82
N MET A 96 7.62 11.30 9.50
CA MET A 96 6.93 11.97 10.60
C MET A 96 5.62 12.64 10.16
N LYS A 97 5.57 13.22 8.94
CA LYS A 97 4.31 13.70 8.35
C LYS A 97 3.27 12.59 8.23
N MET A 98 3.67 11.37 7.87
CA MET A 98 2.77 10.22 7.75
C MET A 98 2.33 9.70 9.12
N VAL A 99 3.27 9.61 10.07
CA VAL A 99 3.04 9.16 11.45
C VAL A 99 2.05 10.06 12.18
N ALA A 100 2.03 11.36 11.89
CA ALA A 100 1.06 12.30 12.47
C ALA A 100 -0.41 11.87 12.26
N TYR A 101 -0.69 11.17 11.16
CA TYR A 101 -2.03 10.62 10.85
C TYR A 101 -2.30 9.24 11.44
N LYS A 102 -1.32 8.64 12.13
CA LYS A 102 -1.37 7.33 12.79
C LYS A 102 -1.90 6.17 11.90
N PRO A 103 -1.39 6.00 10.66
CA PRO A 103 -1.73 4.82 9.86
C PRO A 103 -1.21 3.54 10.52
N ASN A 104 -1.92 2.43 10.35
CA ASN A 104 -1.39 1.10 10.66
C ASN A 104 -0.71 0.47 9.44
N VAL A 105 -1.22 0.79 8.25
CA VAL A 105 -0.71 0.28 6.98
C VAL A 105 -0.49 1.45 6.02
N VAL A 106 0.66 1.46 5.36
CA VAL A 106 0.98 2.39 4.28
C VAL A 106 1.18 1.59 3.01
N VAL A 107 0.52 1.99 1.93
CA VAL A 107 0.67 1.40 0.60
C VAL A 107 1.20 2.46 -0.35
N VAL A 108 2.33 2.17 -0.99
CA VAL A 108 3.01 3.06 -1.94
C VAL A 108 2.99 2.45 -3.34
N GLU A 109 2.73 3.28 -4.35
CA GLU A 109 2.66 2.84 -5.75
C GLU A 109 4.00 2.29 -6.25
N LYS A 110 5.09 3.05 -6.05
CA LYS A 110 6.42 2.75 -6.62
C LYS A 110 7.40 2.35 -5.52
N SER A 111 8.56 2.98 -5.45
CA SER A 111 9.67 2.62 -4.57
C SER A 111 9.69 3.43 -3.27
N VAL A 112 10.37 2.88 -2.26
CA VAL A 112 10.55 3.48 -0.93
C VAL A 112 11.99 3.28 -0.49
N SER A 113 12.66 4.36 -0.11
CA SER A 113 14.04 4.35 0.40
C SER A 113 14.16 3.49 1.66
N ARG A 114 15.31 2.83 1.81
CA ARG A 114 15.61 1.97 2.96
C ARG A 114 15.49 2.72 4.30
N LEU A 115 15.95 3.97 4.35
CA LEU A 115 15.84 4.80 5.57
C LEU A 115 14.37 5.00 5.97
N ALA A 116 13.50 5.25 5.00
CA ALA A 116 12.07 5.38 5.26
C ALA A 116 11.44 4.06 5.74
N GLN A 117 11.88 2.91 5.21
CA GLN A 117 11.43 1.60 5.69
C GLN A 117 11.82 1.35 7.15
N GLU A 118 13.04 1.73 7.53
CA GLU A 118 13.55 1.62 8.90
C GLU A 118 12.76 2.54 9.85
N PHE A 119 12.55 3.81 9.51
CA PHE A 119 11.75 4.72 10.33
C PHE A 119 10.28 4.30 10.45
N LEU A 120 9.65 3.82 9.37
CA LEU A 120 8.28 3.29 9.44
C LEU A 120 8.18 2.03 10.32
N LEU A 121 9.23 1.21 10.33
CA LEU A 121 9.30 0.03 11.19
C LEU A 121 9.43 0.42 12.67
N GLU A 122 10.25 1.42 13.00
CA GLU A 122 10.40 1.95 14.37
C GLU A 122 9.06 2.44 14.92
N GLU A 123 8.25 3.09 14.08
CA GLU A 123 6.90 3.57 14.41
C GLU A 123 5.84 2.46 14.38
N GLY A 124 6.22 1.22 14.05
CA GLY A 124 5.34 0.06 14.04
C GLY A 124 4.32 0.04 12.90
N ILE A 125 4.59 0.77 11.81
CA ILE A 125 3.71 0.88 10.64
C ILE A 125 4.08 -0.21 9.62
N THR A 126 3.07 -0.93 9.12
CA THR A 126 3.29 -1.93 8.07
C THR A 126 3.32 -1.25 6.70
N LEU A 127 4.40 -1.47 5.94
CA LEU A 127 4.59 -0.91 4.62
C LEU A 127 4.41 -1.97 3.52
N LEU A 128 3.64 -1.63 2.48
CA LEU A 128 3.64 -2.27 1.18
C LEU A 128 4.05 -1.26 0.12
N TYR A 129 4.95 -1.64 -0.78
CA TYR A 129 5.38 -0.78 -1.88
C TYR A 129 5.45 -1.56 -3.19
N ASN A 130 5.66 -0.85 -4.29
CA ASN A 130 5.65 -1.37 -5.65
C ASN A 130 4.29 -2.00 -6.00
N VAL A 131 3.20 -1.37 -5.57
CA VAL A 131 1.82 -1.80 -5.83
C VAL A 131 1.29 -1.08 -7.06
N LYS A 132 0.84 -1.84 -8.07
CA LYS A 132 0.29 -1.27 -9.31
C LYS A 132 -0.86 -0.31 -9.01
N LEU A 133 -0.94 0.79 -9.75
CA LEU A 133 -1.99 1.79 -9.61
C LEU A 133 -3.40 1.19 -9.69
N SER A 134 -3.64 0.25 -10.61
CA SER A 134 -4.94 -0.44 -10.74
C SER A 134 -5.32 -1.31 -9.52
N VAL A 135 -4.35 -1.73 -8.70
CA VAL A 135 -4.62 -2.39 -7.42
C VAL A 135 -4.91 -1.33 -6.35
N MET A 136 -4.16 -0.23 -6.34
CA MET A 136 -4.40 0.89 -5.42
C MET A 136 -5.79 1.52 -5.62
N GLU A 137 -6.25 1.68 -6.85
CA GLU A 137 -7.61 2.17 -7.15
C GLU A 137 -8.69 1.24 -6.61
N ARG A 138 -8.50 -0.09 -6.75
CA ARG A 138 -9.41 -1.07 -6.15
C ARG A 138 -9.36 -1.05 -4.62
N LEU A 139 -8.18 -0.89 -4.02
CA LEU A 139 -8.03 -0.70 -2.57
C LEU A 139 -8.74 0.58 -2.12
N ALA A 140 -8.55 1.69 -2.82
CA ALA A 140 -9.17 2.97 -2.54
C ALA A 140 -10.70 2.87 -2.59
N ARG A 141 -11.25 2.23 -3.62
CA ARG A 141 -12.70 1.98 -3.73
C ARG A 141 -13.21 1.09 -2.58
N PHE A 142 -12.52 0.00 -2.28
CA PHE A 142 -12.96 -0.93 -1.23
C PHE A 142 -12.87 -0.32 0.18
N THR A 143 -11.80 0.41 0.47
CA THR A 143 -11.52 0.99 1.79
C THR A 143 -12.05 2.41 1.97
N GLN A 144 -12.62 3.00 0.90
CA GLN A 144 -13.01 4.41 0.80
C GLN A 144 -11.85 5.41 1.04
N ALA A 145 -10.59 4.94 0.91
CA ALA A 145 -9.42 5.79 1.02
C ALA A 145 -9.27 6.73 -0.17
N HIS A 146 -8.68 7.91 0.08
CA HIS A 146 -8.16 8.76 -0.98
C HIS A 146 -6.70 8.40 -1.30
N ILE A 147 -6.36 8.30 -2.58
CA ILE A 147 -4.97 8.11 -3.02
C ILE A 147 -4.30 9.49 -3.06
N VAL A 148 -3.37 9.74 -2.14
CA VAL A 148 -2.65 11.02 -2.09
C VAL A 148 -1.54 11.01 -3.15
N SER A 149 -1.42 12.08 -3.93
CA SER A 149 -0.48 12.17 -5.05
C SER A 149 1.00 12.13 -4.64
N SER A 150 1.34 12.66 -3.46
CA SER A 150 2.70 12.70 -2.92
C SER A 150 2.66 12.96 -1.41
N ILE A 151 3.80 12.79 -0.73
CA ILE A 151 3.93 13.11 0.70
C ILE A 151 3.68 14.61 0.97
N ASP A 152 4.09 15.49 0.05
CA ASP A 152 3.83 16.93 0.19
C ASP A 152 2.36 17.29 0.02
N GLY A 153 1.58 16.43 -0.64
CA GLY A 153 0.13 16.54 -0.70
C GLY A 153 -0.59 16.26 0.63
N LEU A 154 0.11 15.80 1.67
CA LEU A 154 -0.43 15.58 3.02
C LEU A 154 -0.60 16.89 3.83
N VAL A 155 -0.96 17.99 3.17
CA VAL A 155 -1.21 19.29 3.81
C VAL A 155 -2.52 19.27 4.61
N SER A 156 -3.55 18.63 4.05
CA SER A 156 -4.82 18.37 4.72
C SER A 156 -4.92 16.91 5.09
N LYS A 157 -5.71 16.60 6.14
CA LYS A 157 -5.95 15.22 6.56
C LYS A 157 -6.61 14.46 5.42
N PRO A 158 -5.93 13.47 4.80
CA PRO A 158 -6.54 12.69 3.74
C PRO A 158 -7.60 11.75 4.33
N ASN A 159 -8.55 11.33 3.51
CA ASN A 159 -9.44 10.24 3.86
C ASN A 159 -8.63 8.95 3.92
N MET A 160 -8.40 8.48 5.14
CA MET A 160 -7.73 7.21 5.41
C MET A 160 -8.67 6.05 5.08
N GLY A 161 -8.10 4.98 4.54
CA GLY A 161 -8.83 3.75 4.29
C GLY A 161 -9.11 2.99 5.57
N PHE A 162 -10.24 2.30 5.59
CA PHE A 162 -10.60 1.37 6.66
C PHE A 162 -10.94 0.00 6.08
N CYS A 163 -10.55 -1.06 6.78
CA CYS A 163 -11.07 -2.41 6.57
C CYS A 163 -11.10 -3.18 7.89
N HIS A 164 -11.73 -4.35 7.92
CA HIS A 164 -11.85 -5.16 9.15
C HIS A 164 -10.59 -5.96 9.48
N ASP A 165 -9.93 -6.55 8.49
CA ASP A 165 -8.77 -7.40 8.68
C ASP A 165 -7.76 -7.18 7.56
N PHE A 166 -6.50 -6.98 7.95
CA PHE A 166 -5.35 -7.04 7.05
C PHE A 166 -4.52 -8.25 7.45
N ARG A 167 -4.28 -9.16 6.49
CA ARG A 167 -3.48 -10.37 6.69
C ARG A 167 -2.55 -10.62 5.51
N VAL A 168 -1.32 -11.02 5.83
CA VAL A 168 -0.38 -11.62 4.87
C VAL A 168 -0.31 -13.10 5.13
N GLN A 169 -0.55 -13.90 4.08
CA GLN A 169 -0.47 -15.35 4.15
C GLN A 169 0.51 -15.85 3.10
N THR A 170 1.46 -16.65 3.58
CA THR A 170 2.41 -17.36 2.72
C THR A 170 1.89 -18.77 2.48
N TYR A 171 1.91 -19.19 1.22
CA TYR A 171 1.53 -20.54 0.82
C TYR A 171 2.79 -21.26 0.35
N THR A 172 3.05 -22.44 0.91
CA THR A 172 4.10 -23.36 0.44
C THR A 172 3.51 -24.25 -0.64
N LEU A 173 4.09 -24.20 -1.84
CA LEU A 173 3.69 -25.07 -2.95
C LEU A 173 4.42 -26.41 -2.81
N PRO A 174 3.73 -27.55 -3.00
CA PRO A 174 4.34 -28.88 -2.82
C PRO A 174 5.52 -29.19 -3.76
N ASN A 175 5.75 -28.40 -4.83
CA ASN A 175 6.79 -28.67 -5.83
C ASN A 175 7.89 -27.61 -5.92
N SER A 176 8.08 -26.74 -4.92
CA SER A 176 9.22 -25.81 -4.91
C SER A 176 10.43 -26.46 -4.23
N LYS A 177 11.17 -27.30 -4.98
CA LYS A 177 12.60 -27.53 -4.69
C LYS A 177 13.43 -26.43 -5.31
#